data_AF-A0A0D3RQ53-F1
#
_entry.id   AF-A0A0D3RQ53-F1
#
_cell.length_a   1.000
_cell.length_b   1.000
_cell.length_c   1.000
_cell.angle_alpha   90.00
_cell.angle_beta   90.00
_cell.angle_gamma   90.00
#
_symmetry.space_group_name_H-M   'P 1'
#
loop_
_entity.id
_entity.type
_entity.pdbx_description
1 polymer ?
#
loop_
_entity_poly.entity_id
_entity_poly.type
_entity_poly.pdbx_seq_one_letter_code
_entity_poly.pdbx_strand_id
1 'polypeptide(L)'
;MKLKNIGIKVAKPAGKCDDDNCPFHGKLKCRGRTFVGTIISAKMQKTATVSWERRHFLKKYERYEKRKSKVKAHNPACINAHEGDIVKIME
;
A
#
# COMPACT_ATOMS: atom_id res chain seq x y z
N MET A 1 -14.99 0.41 19.00
CA MET A 1 -13.70 -0.17 18.55
C MET A 1 -12.61 0.87 18.67
N LYS A 2 -11.51 0.55 19.34
CA LYS A 2 -10.43 1.50 19.67
C LYS A 2 -9.50 1.67 18.47
N LEU A 3 -9.34 2.90 18.00
CA LEU A 3 -8.36 3.26 16.96
C LEU A 3 -6.95 3.04 17.51
N LYS A 4 -6.22 2.07 16.96
CA LYS A 4 -4.82 1.84 17.34
C LYS A 4 -3.92 2.87 16.67
N ASN A 5 -2.93 3.36 17.43
CA ASN A 5 -1.86 4.16 16.87
C ASN A 5 -0.80 3.22 16.28
N ILE A 6 -0.57 3.31 14.97
CA ILE A 6 0.35 2.46 14.22
C ILE A 6 1.81 2.98 14.36
N GLY A 7 2.03 4.10 15.04
CA GLY A 7 3.36 4.68 15.24
C GLY A 7 3.87 5.49 14.04
N ILE A 8 3.01 5.77 13.07
CA ILE A 8 3.30 6.56 11.88
C ILE A 8 2.42 7.81 11.90
N LYS A 9 2.94 8.96 11.48
CA LYS A 9 2.14 10.18 11.27
C LYS A 9 1.26 10.03 10.03
N VAL A 10 0.14 9.32 10.16
CA VAL A 10 -0.90 9.19 9.14
C VAL A 10 -2.24 9.64 9.70
N ALA A 11 -3.06 10.26 8.84
CA ALA A 11 -4.44 10.57 9.18
C ALA A 11 -5.21 9.26 9.43
N LYS A 12 -6.02 9.23 10.50
CA LYS A 12 -6.83 8.06 10.81
C LYS A 12 -7.97 7.95 9.79
N PRO A 13 -8.29 6.75 9.28
CA PRO A 13 -9.41 6.59 8.37
C PRO A 13 -10.73 6.90 9.08
N ALA A 14 -11.65 7.55 8.37
CA ALA A 14 -12.98 7.89 8.88
C ALA A 14 -13.94 6.67 8.88
N GLY A 15 -13.68 5.67 8.04
CA GLY A 15 -14.51 4.47 7.91
C GLY A 15 -14.30 3.45 9.02
N LYS A 16 -15.38 2.81 9.46
CA LYS A 16 -15.34 1.64 10.36
C LYS A 16 -15.06 0.39 9.53
N CYS A 17 -14.15 -0.48 9.98
CA CYS A 17 -13.99 -1.82 9.41
C CYS A 17 -13.88 -2.87 10.50
N ASP A 18 -14.39 -4.07 10.24
CA ASP A 18 -14.40 -5.23 11.14
C ASP A 18 -13.36 -6.29 10.71
N ASP A 19 -12.28 -5.86 10.05
CA ASP A 19 -11.25 -6.76 9.52
C ASP A 19 -10.11 -6.98 10.54
N ASP A 20 -9.82 -8.24 10.90
CA ASP A 20 -8.72 -8.60 11.81
C ASP A 20 -7.34 -8.23 11.22
N ASN A 21 -7.23 -8.24 9.89
CA ASN A 21 -6.03 -7.87 9.13
C ASN A 21 -5.89 -6.36 8.87
N CYS A 22 -6.82 -5.53 9.37
CA CYS A 22 -6.70 -4.09 9.21
C CYS A 22 -5.67 -3.52 10.20
N PRO A 23 -4.75 -2.65 9.77
CA PRO A 23 -3.76 -2.05 10.66
C PRO A 23 -4.34 -1.08 11.71
N PHE A 24 -5.53 -0.51 11.47
CA PHE A 24 -6.16 0.46 12.38
C PHE A 24 -7.11 -0.18 13.41
N HIS A 25 -7.92 -1.15 12.96
CA HIS A 25 -8.98 -1.76 13.76
C HIS A 25 -8.67 -3.21 14.18
N GLY A 26 -7.76 -3.88 13.46
CA GLY A 26 -7.41 -5.28 13.66
C GLY A 26 -6.21 -5.49 14.58
N LYS A 27 -5.57 -6.65 14.46
CA LYS A 27 -4.41 -7.07 15.26
C LYS A 27 -3.07 -6.90 14.53
N LEU A 28 -3.12 -6.64 13.23
CA LEU A 28 -1.94 -6.53 12.37
C LEU A 28 -1.07 -5.35 12.80
N LYS A 29 0.22 -5.62 13.01
CA LYS A 29 1.23 -4.60 13.34
C LYS A 29 2.05 -4.31 12.09
N CYS A 30 2.04 -3.06 11.64
CA CYS A 30 2.91 -2.64 10.53
C CYS A 30 4.32 -2.37 11.06
N ARG A 31 5.34 -2.95 10.43
CA ARG A 31 6.75 -2.79 10.79
C ARG A 31 7.61 -2.90 9.53
N GLY A 32 8.69 -2.12 9.48
CA GLY A 32 9.69 -2.23 8.41
C GLY A 32 9.54 -1.15 7.35
N ARG A 33 9.53 -1.55 6.07
CA ARG A 33 9.67 -0.63 4.94
C ARG A 33 8.33 -0.04 4.52
N THR A 34 8.39 1.22 4.09
CA THR A 34 7.24 1.93 3.51
C THR A 34 7.49 2.17 2.03
N PHE A 35 6.48 1.92 1.21
CA PHE A 35 6.50 2.17 -0.22
C PHE A 35 5.38 3.13 -0.61
N VAL A 36 5.64 3.95 -1.63
CA VAL A 36 4.62 4.81 -2.24
C VAL A 36 4.45 4.36 -3.68
N GLY A 37 3.21 4.16 -4.10
CA GLY A 37 2.91 3.75 -5.47
C GLY A 37 1.46 4.02 -5.84
N THR A 38 1.15 3.76 -7.10
CA THR A 38 -0.18 3.98 -7.67
C THR A 38 -0.92 2.66 -7.77
N ILE A 39 -2.22 2.66 -7.45
CA ILE A 39 -3.08 1.48 -7.61
C ILE A 39 -3.33 1.26 -9.10
N ILE A 40 -2.90 0.10 -9.62
CA ILE A 40 -3.25 -0.34 -10.97
C ILE A 40 -4.63 -0.98 -10.98
N SER A 41 -4.93 -1.80 -9.97
CA SER A 41 -6.21 -2.49 -9.92
C SER A 41 -6.68 -2.82 -8.51
N ALA A 42 -7.97 -2.59 -8.28
CA ALA A 42 -8.66 -2.87 -7.01
C ALA A 42 -9.79 -3.91 -7.18
N LYS A 43 -9.72 -4.76 -8.21
CA LYS A 43 -10.78 -5.74 -8.53
C LYS A 43 -10.88 -6.91 -7.55
N MET A 44 -9.83 -7.18 -6.78
CA MET A 44 -9.82 -8.28 -5.81
C MET A 44 -10.51 -7.87 -4.51
N GLN A 45 -11.25 -8.80 -3.91
CA GLN A 45 -11.88 -8.59 -2.61
C GLN A 45 -10.82 -8.23 -1.57
N LYS A 46 -10.97 -7.05 -0.95
CA LYS A 46 -10.10 -6.52 0.11
C LYS A 46 -8.59 -6.48 -0.22
N THR A 47 -8.22 -6.45 -1.51
CA THR A 47 -6.81 -6.45 -1.95
C THR A 47 -6.64 -5.52 -3.15
N ALA A 48 -5.64 -4.63 -3.08
CA ALA A 48 -5.28 -3.74 -4.18
C ALA A 48 -3.88 -4.10 -4.71
N THR A 49 -3.71 -3.98 -6.02
CA THR A 49 -2.40 -4.12 -6.69
C THR A 49 -1.81 -2.74 -6.90
N VAL A 50 -0.69 -2.48 -6.23
CA VAL A 50 0.04 -1.22 -6.33
C VAL A 50 1.28 -1.41 -7.18
N SER A 51 1.62 -0.40 -7.97
CA SER A 51 2.87 -0.35 -8.70
C SER A 51 3.58 0.98 -8.58
N TRP A 52 4.89 0.91 -8.73
CA TRP A 52 5.73 2.09 -8.92
C TRP A 52 6.78 1.79 -9.98
N GLU A 53 7.15 2.83 -10.72
CA GLU A 53 8.25 2.78 -11.66
C GLU A 53 9.57 3.03 -10.94
N ARG A 54 10.61 2.30 -11.34
CA ARG A 54 11.98 2.53 -10.91
C ARG A 54 12.92 2.45 -12.11
N ARG A 55 13.97 3.26 -12.09
CA ARG A 55 15.03 3.20 -13.10
C ARG A 55 16.05 2.15 -12.67
N HIS A 56 16.37 1.21 -13.56
CA HIS A 56 17.42 0.22 -13.33
C HIS A 56 18.60 0.52 -14.23
N PHE A 57 19.81 0.56 -13.66
CA PHE A 57 21.02 0.91 -14.39
C PHE A 57 21.63 -0.34 -15.04
N LEU A 58 21.87 -0.26 -16.36
CA LEU A 58 22.51 -1.30 -17.15
C LEU A 58 24.01 -1.01 -17.27
N LYS A 59 24.82 -1.70 -16.46
CA LYS A 59 26.28 -1.50 -16.39
C LYS A 59 26.99 -1.58 -17.75
N LYS A 60 26.59 -2.53 -18.61
CA LYS A 60 27.20 -2.74 -19.95
C LYS A 60 26.98 -1.56 -20.90
N TYR A 61 25.84 -0.88 -20.79
CA TYR A 61 25.43 0.16 -21.74
C TYR A 61 25.43 1.56 -21.13
N GLU A 62 25.75 1.66 -19.84
CA GLU A 62 25.72 2.90 -19.05
C GLU A 62 24.39 3.67 -19.19
N ARG A 63 23.29 2.91 -19.34
CA ARG A 63 21.94 3.43 -19.60
C ARG A 63 20.96 3.00 -18.52
N TYR A 64 19.86 3.73 -18.39
CA TYR A 64 18.76 3.37 -17.49
C TYR A 64 17.58 2.78 -18.28
N GLU A 65 17.07 1.64 -17.81
CA GLU A 65 15.78 1.10 -18.24
C GLU A 65 14.69 1.45 -17.23
N LYS A 66 13.45 1.63 -17.72
CA LYS A 66 12.27 1.80 -16.86
C LYS A 66 11.74 0.42 -16.49
N ARG A 67 11.75 0.08 -15.20
CA ARG A 67 11.11 -1.14 -14.65
C ARG A 67 9.89 -0.77 -13.82
N LYS A 68 8.89 -1.63 -13.84
CA LYS A 68 7.72 -1.53 -12.95
C LYS A 68 7.79 -2.63 -11.91
N SER A 69 7.66 -2.27 -10.64
CA SER A 69 7.51 -3.23 -9.54
C SER A 69 6.04 -3.26 -9.14
N LYS A 70 5.49 -4.44 -8.87
CA LYS A 70 4.10 -4.63 -8.45
C LYS A 70 4.06 -5.33 -7.10
N VAL A 71 3.23 -4.84 -6.19
CA VAL A 71 2.98 -5.45 -4.88
C VAL A 71 1.48 -5.50 -4.63
N LYS A 72 1.03 -6.62 -4.06
CA LYS A 72 -0.35 -6.80 -3.59
C LYS A 72 -0.42 -6.35 -2.14
N ALA A 73 -1.32 -5.43 -1.84
CA ALA A 73 -1.54 -4.89 -0.51
C ALA A 73 -2.99 -5.12 -0.07
N HIS A 74 -3.18 -5.33 1.22
CA HIS A 74 -4.52 -5.45 1.79
C HIS A 74 -5.23 -4.08 1.76
N ASN A 75 -6.44 -4.05 1.22
CA ASN A 75 -7.29 -2.86 1.13
C ASN A 75 -8.55 -3.09 1.99
N PRO A 76 -8.53 -2.69 3.28
CA PRO A 76 -9.70 -2.80 4.14
C PRO A 76 -10.78 -1.78 3.75
N ALA A 77 -12.04 -2.07 4.10
CA ALA A 77 -13.18 -1.19 3.81
C ALA A 77 -13.07 0.23 4.42
N CYS A 78 -12.19 0.42 5.40
CA CYS A 78 -11.95 1.73 6.01
C CYS A 78 -11.13 2.70 5.15
N ILE A 79 -10.34 2.19 4.20
CA ILE A 79 -9.51 3.01 3.29
C ILE A 79 -10.16 3.08 1.91
N ASN A 80 -10.78 1.99 1.46
CA ASN A 80 -11.50 1.87 0.18
C ASN A 80 -10.78 2.57 -0.99
N ALA A 81 -9.54 2.16 -1.25
CA ALA A 81 -8.72 2.77 -2.28
C ALA A 81 -9.14 2.33 -3.69
N HIS A 82 -9.15 3.26 -4.66
CA HIS A 82 -9.62 3.05 -6.04
C HIS A 82 -8.45 3.03 -7.05
N GLU A 83 -8.76 2.66 -8.29
CA GLU A 83 -7.79 2.64 -9.38
C GLU A 83 -7.30 4.07 -9.69
N GLY A 84 -5.98 4.27 -9.74
CA GLY A 84 -5.36 5.59 -9.98
C GLY A 84 -4.93 6.36 -8.73
N ASP A 85 -5.35 5.94 -7.53
CA ASP A 85 -4.94 6.62 -6.30
C ASP A 85 -3.45 6.39 -5.98
N ILE A 86 -2.81 7.43 -5.42
CA ILE A 86 -1.46 7.34 -4.87
C ILE A 86 -1.57 6.90 -3.42
N VAL A 87 -1.09 5.69 -3.14
CA VAL A 87 -1.18 5.09 -1.81
C VAL A 87 0.20 4.82 -1.22
N LYS A 88 0.26 4.88 0.11
CA LYS A 88 1.42 4.53 0.90
C LYS A 88 1.17 3.18 1.58
N ILE A 89 1.98 2.19 1.25
CA ILE A 89 1.90 0.84 1.82
C ILE A 89 3.03 0.65 2.82
N MET A 90 2.77 -0.14 3.86
CA MET A 90 3.79 -0.65 4.77
C MET A 90 3.69 -2.17 4.86
N GLU A 91 4.83 -2.81 5.13
CA GLU A 91 4.93 -4.22 5.51
C GLU A 91 4.33 -4.52 6.90
#